data_AF-A0A2M7Y9Y2-F1
#
_entry.id   AF-A0A2M7Y9Y2-F1
#
_cell.length_a   1.000
_cell.length_b   1.000
_cell.length_c   1.000
_cell.angle_alpha   90.00
_cell.angle_beta   90.00
_cell.angle_gamma   90.00
#
_symmetry.space_group_name_H-M   'P 1'
#
loop_
_entity.id
_entity.type
_entity.pdbx_description
1 polymer ?
#
loop_
_entity_poly.entity_id
_entity_poly.type
_entity_poly.pdbx_seq_one_letter_code
_entity_poly.pdbx_strand_id
1 'polypeptide(L)'
;MLDTVALWLAANFNLPASVEAPALVGVPEAELVVMRYGPRSTVPPGDVVAVYDDAGRTIYVAQNWTGRTAAELSVLVHEMVHHLQSAADMRFACPGEREVLAYRAQDAWLGLFGESLESAFGIDRATLLIAAACTY
;
A
#
# COMPACT_ATOMS: atom_id res chain seq x y z
N MET A 1 -0.50 13.10 -9.79
CA MET A 1 0.24 11.94 -9.25
C MET A 1 -0.72 10.80 -8.94
N LEU A 2 -1.69 10.97 -8.02
CA LEU A 2 -2.69 9.94 -7.69
C LEU A 2 -3.48 9.47 -8.93
N ASP A 3 -3.93 10.39 -9.78
CA ASP A 3 -4.65 10.03 -11.02
C ASP A 3 -3.79 9.20 -11.97
N THR A 4 -2.48 9.48 -12.04
CA THR A 4 -1.54 8.72 -12.87
C THR A 4 -1.38 7.30 -12.34
N VAL A 5 -1.26 7.13 -11.02
CA VAL A 5 -1.22 5.82 -10.36
C VAL A 5 -2.52 5.07 -10.58
N ALA A 6 -3.68 5.73 -10.39
CA ALA A 6 -4.99 5.14 -10.60
C ALA A 6 -5.17 4.65 -12.04
N LEU A 7 -4.79 5.46 -13.03
CA LEU A 7 -4.88 5.09 -14.45
C LEU A 7 -3.95 3.91 -14.78
N TRP A 8 -2.72 3.92 -14.24
CA TRP A 8 -1.79 2.80 -14.41
C TRP A 8 -2.32 1.51 -13.78
N LEU A 9 -2.88 1.59 -12.58
CA LEU A 9 -3.50 0.44 -11.91
C LEU A 9 -4.69 -0.12 -12.69
N ALA A 10 -5.56 0.75 -13.19
CA ALA A 10 -6.71 0.33 -13.99
C ALA A 10 -6.29 -0.35 -15.29
N ALA A 11 -5.26 0.17 -15.96
CA ALA A 11 -4.75 -0.38 -17.21
C ALA A 11 -4.07 -1.75 -17.04
N ASN A 12 -3.49 -2.04 -15.86
CA ASN A 12 -2.63 -3.22 -15.67
C ASN A 12 -3.20 -4.29 -14.71
N PHE A 13 -4.14 -3.93 -13.83
CA PHE A 13 -4.59 -4.78 -12.71
C PHE A 13 -6.11 -4.98 -12.63
N ASN A 14 -6.87 -4.57 -13.65
CA ASN A 14 -8.33 -4.71 -13.70
C ASN A 14 -9.04 -4.07 -12.49
N LEU A 15 -8.48 -2.99 -11.96
CA LEU A 15 -9.09 -2.15 -10.94
C LEU A 15 -9.93 -1.03 -11.60
N PRO A 16 -10.96 -0.50 -10.91
CA PRO A 16 -11.78 0.57 -11.48
C PRO A 16 -10.94 1.82 -11.81
N ALA A 17 -11.16 2.37 -13.00
CA ALA A 17 -10.41 3.52 -13.50
C ALA A 17 -10.87 4.88 -12.94
N SER A 18 -12.07 4.95 -12.39
CA SER A 18 -12.69 6.21 -11.97
C SER A 18 -13.34 6.05 -10.61
N VAL A 19 -12.63 6.52 -9.59
CA VAL A 19 -13.15 6.73 -8.23
C VAL A 19 -12.69 8.11 -7.76
N GLU A 20 -13.40 8.68 -6.80
CA GLU A 20 -12.97 9.90 -6.13
C GLU A 20 -11.59 9.67 -5.50
N ALA A 21 -10.62 10.53 -5.80
CA ALA A 21 -9.25 10.36 -5.30
C ALA A 21 -9.22 10.38 -3.76
N PRO A 22 -8.37 9.55 -3.12
CA PRO A 22 -8.22 9.57 -1.68
C PRO A 22 -7.52 10.84 -1.23
N ALA A 23 -7.76 11.25 0.01
CA ALA A 23 -6.89 12.24 0.65
C ALA A 23 -5.49 11.64 0.88
N LEU A 24 -4.45 12.47 0.83
CA LEU A 24 -3.08 12.08 1.15
C LEU A 24 -2.57 12.95 2.30
N VAL A 25 -2.27 12.35 3.45
CA VAL A 25 -1.96 13.07 4.69
C VAL A 25 -0.66 12.57 5.30
N GLY A 26 0.27 13.48 5.58
CA GLY A 26 1.52 13.16 6.27
C GLY A 26 1.34 13.16 7.79
N VAL A 27 1.72 12.07 8.46
CA VAL A 27 1.65 11.89 9.92
C VAL A 27 2.99 11.39 10.50
N PRO A 28 3.25 11.56 11.80
CA PRO A 28 4.43 10.98 12.43
C PRO A 28 4.45 9.45 12.27
N GLU A 29 5.62 8.85 12.07
CA GLU A 29 5.76 7.40 11.88
C GLU A 29 5.17 6.57 13.03
N ALA A 30 5.27 7.06 14.27
CA ALA A 30 4.67 6.41 15.42
C ALA A 30 3.13 6.34 15.32
N GLU A 31 2.49 7.31 14.65
CA GLU A 31 1.05 7.31 14.42
C GLU A 31 0.65 6.23 13.41
N LEU A 32 1.46 6.01 12.37
CA LEU A 32 1.24 4.93 11.39
C LEU A 32 1.31 3.54 12.04
N VAL A 33 2.25 3.33 12.96
CA VAL A 33 2.34 2.07 13.72
C VAL A 33 1.06 1.84 14.53
N VAL A 34 0.56 2.89 15.19
CA VAL A 34 -0.69 2.83 15.95
C VAL A 34 -1.89 2.58 15.04
N MET A 35 -1.95 3.19 13.85
CA MET A 35 -3.00 2.95 12.87
C MET A 35 -2.99 1.50 12.37
N ARG A 36 -1.81 0.94 12.05
CA ARG A 36 -1.68 -0.42 11.50
C ARG A 36 -1.86 -1.52 12.54
N TYR A 37 -1.27 -1.37 13.72
CA TYR A 37 -1.14 -2.44 14.73
C TYR A 37 -1.80 -2.12 16.07
N GLY A 38 -2.34 -0.91 16.23
CA GLY A 38 -2.97 -0.46 17.46
C GLY A 38 -1.98 0.11 18.51
N PRO A 39 -2.50 0.74 19.57
CA PRO A 39 -1.70 1.51 20.53
C PRO A 39 -0.78 0.67 21.43
N ARG A 40 -0.94 -0.66 21.42
CA ARG A 40 -0.14 -1.60 22.21
C ARG A 40 0.95 -2.30 21.38
N SER A 41 1.11 -1.92 20.12
CA SER A 41 2.15 -2.47 19.25
C SER A 41 3.54 -2.18 19.79
N THR A 42 4.45 -3.15 19.66
CA THR A 42 5.88 -2.99 19.95
C THR A 42 6.70 -2.83 18.68
N VAL A 43 6.06 -2.70 17.51
CA VAL A 43 6.74 -2.46 16.24
C VAL A 43 7.42 -1.08 16.29
N PRO A 44 8.72 -0.98 15.96
CA PRO A 44 9.41 0.30 15.90
C PRO A 44 8.76 1.28 14.88
N PRO A 45 8.76 2.59 15.15
CA PRO A 45 8.51 3.60 14.12
C PRO A 45 9.51 3.44 12.96
N GLY A 46 9.04 3.66 11.73
CA GLY A 46 9.83 3.52 10.49
C GLY A 46 9.56 2.23 9.73
N ASP A 47 9.06 1.18 10.39
CA ASP A 47 8.70 -0.09 9.73
C ASP A 47 7.36 0.02 8.96
N VAL A 48 6.51 0.98 9.34
CA VAL A 48 5.27 1.32 8.63
C VAL A 48 5.43 2.69 7.99
N VAL A 49 5.47 2.72 6.66
CA VAL A 49 5.70 3.96 5.88
C VAL A 49 4.41 4.58 5.33
N ALA A 50 3.33 3.79 5.22
CA ALA A 50 2.00 4.25 4.85
C ALA A 50 0.90 3.30 5.36
N VAL A 51 -0.32 3.82 5.44
CA VAL A 51 -1.55 3.07 5.75
C VAL A 51 -2.73 3.69 5.01
N TYR A 52 -3.53 2.88 4.32
CA TYR A 52 -4.84 3.26 3.83
C TYR A 52 -5.93 3.07 4.90
N ASP A 53 -6.71 4.11 5.16
CA ASP A 53 -7.93 4.07 5.96
C ASP A 53 -9.17 3.98 5.07
N ASP A 54 -9.89 2.87 5.20
CA ASP A 54 -11.15 2.61 4.48
C ASP A 54 -12.25 3.60 4.86
N ALA A 55 -12.35 4.01 6.13
CA ALA A 55 -13.47 4.83 6.61
C ALA A 55 -13.38 6.27 6.11
N GLY A 56 -12.19 6.87 6.24
CA GLY A 56 -11.90 8.23 5.79
C GLY A 56 -11.45 8.32 4.33
N ARG A 57 -11.30 7.21 3.61
CA ARG A 57 -10.73 7.15 2.25
C ARG A 57 -9.44 7.95 2.14
N THR A 58 -8.55 7.73 3.11
CA THR A 58 -7.34 8.54 3.28
C THR A 58 -6.13 7.62 3.25
N ILE A 59 -5.13 8.01 2.47
CA ILE A 59 -3.79 7.44 2.52
C ILE A 59 -2.99 8.28 3.50
N TYR A 60 -2.58 7.67 4.60
CA TYR A 60 -1.63 8.25 5.54
C TYR A 60 -0.21 7.81 5.16
N VAL A 61 0.73 8.76 5.11
CA VAL A 61 2.15 8.49 4.83
C VAL A 61 3.01 9.11 5.92
N ALA A 62 4.25 8.63 6.07
CA ALA A 62 5.19 9.21 7.01
C ALA A 62 5.49 10.67 6.63
N GLN A 63 5.64 11.57 7.61
CA GLN A 63 5.89 13.00 7.36
C GLN A 63 7.15 13.30 6.54
N ASN A 64 8.14 12.41 6.59
CA ASN A 64 9.38 12.49 5.81
C ASN A 64 9.25 11.87 4.41
N TRP A 65 8.11 11.27 4.05
CA TRP A 65 7.87 10.70 2.74
C TRP A 65 7.82 11.81 1.68
N THR A 66 8.62 11.66 0.61
CA THR A 66 8.75 12.69 -0.42
C THR A 66 8.10 12.32 -1.75
N GLY A 67 7.85 11.03 -1.98
CA GLY A 67 7.27 10.53 -3.22
C GLY A 67 8.15 10.74 -4.45
N ARG A 68 9.48 10.75 -4.27
CA ARG A 68 10.43 11.10 -5.34
C ARG A 68 11.18 9.88 -5.88
N THR A 69 11.30 8.83 -5.09
CA THR A 69 11.95 7.59 -5.52
C THR A 69 10.94 6.58 -6.07
N ALA A 70 11.41 5.61 -6.87
CA ALA A 70 10.58 4.51 -7.35
C ALA A 70 9.99 3.72 -6.16
N ALA A 71 10.81 3.47 -5.13
CA ALA A 71 10.39 2.86 -3.88
C ALA A 71 9.27 3.65 -3.19
N GLU A 72 9.46 4.96 -2.92
CA GLU A 72 8.42 5.77 -2.27
C GLU A 72 7.12 5.81 -3.06
N LEU A 73 7.19 5.94 -4.39
CA LEU A 73 6.00 5.90 -5.25
C LEU A 73 5.34 4.53 -5.28
N SER A 74 6.10 3.44 -5.18
CA SER A 74 5.56 2.08 -5.12
C SER A 74 4.70 1.86 -3.86
N VAL A 75 5.03 2.50 -2.74
CA VAL A 75 4.19 2.51 -1.53
C VAL A 75 2.84 3.16 -1.83
N LEU A 76 2.84 4.27 -2.59
CA LEU A 76 1.58 4.90 -2.99
C LEU A 76 0.76 4.02 -3.95
N VAL A 77 1.42 3.28 -4.84
CA VAL A 77 0.77 2.28 -5.69
C VAL A 77 0.08 1.22 -4.84
N HIS A 78 0.75 0.72 -3.80
CA HIS A 78 0.19 -0.25 -2.86
C HIS A 78 -1.09 0.29 -2.18
N GLU A 79 -1.02 1.46 -1.55
CA GLU A 79 -2.18 2.02 -0.84
C GLU A 79 -3.32 2.41 -1.80
N MET A 80 -2.99 2.83 -3.03
CA MET A 80 -4.00 3.09 -4.06
C MET A 80 -4.73 1.80 -4.49
N VAL A 81 -4.08 0.63 -4.47
CA VAL A 81 -4.80 -0.64 -4.69
C VAL A 81 -5.86 -0.84 -3.61
N HIS A 82 -5.52 -0.62 -2.33
CA HIS A 82 -6.49 -0.72 -1.24
C HIS A 82 -7.65 0.25 -1.38
N HIS A 83 -7.37 1.47 -1.82
CA HIS A 83 -8.39 2.47 -2.14
C HIS A 83 -9.34 2.00 -3.24
N LEU A 84 -8.81 1.53 -4.37
CA LEU A 84 -9.62 1.06 -5.50
C LEU A 84 -10.42 -0.21 -5.16
N GLN A 85 -9.84 -1.13 -4.38
CA GLN A 85 -10.54 -2.31 -3.86
C GLN A 85 -11.73 -1.90 -2.97
N SER A 86 -11.51 -0.94 -2.07
CA SER A 86 -12.53 -0.42 -1.15
C SER A 86 -13.66 0.29 -1.91
N ALA A 87 -13.31 1.15 -2.87
CA ALA A 87 -14.28 1.88 -3.67
C ALA A 87 -15.12 0.96 -4.60
N ALA A 88 -14.59 -0.20 -4.98
CA ALA A 88 -15.32 -1.24 -5.71
C ALA A 88 -16.12 -2.19 -4.81
N ASP A 89 -16.14 -1.97 -3.50
CA ASP A 89 -16.76 -2.86 -2.50
C ASP A 89 -16.30 -4.33 -2.64
N MET A 90 -15.03 -4.52 -3.03
CA MET A 90 -14.45 -5.86 -3.17
C MET A 90 -14.43 -6.57 -1.83
N ARG A 91 -14.76 -7.86 -1.85
CA ARG A 91 -14.78 -8.72 -0.67
C ARG A 91 -13.62 -9.70 -0.72
N PHE A 92 -12.98 -9.87 0.43
CA PHE A 92 -11.87 -10.79 0.63
C PHE A 92 -12.21 -11.70 1.81
N ALA A 93 -11.77 -12.95 1.78
CA ALA A 93 -11.93 -13.92 2.84
C ALA A 93 -11.16 -13.52 4.10
N CYS A 94 -10.04 -12.80 3.94
CA CYS A 94 -9.19 -12.34 5.02
C CYS A 94 -8.39 -11.09 4.61
N PRO A 95 -7.73 -10.39 5.55
CA PRO A 95 -6.82 -9.29 5.23
C PRO A 95 -5.68 -9.70 4.29
N GLY A 96 -5.06 -10.87 4.48
CA GLY A 96 -3.94 -11.31 3.63
C GLY A 96 -4.31 -11.49 2.16
N GLU A 97 -5.52 -11.96 1.83
CA GLU A 97 -5.97 -12.07 0.44
C GLU A 97 -6.07 -10.69 -0.23
N ARG A 98 -6.47 -9.66 0.53
CA ARG A 98 -6.52 -8.27 0.04
C ARG A 98 -5.13 -7.75 -0.37
N GLU A 99 -4.10 -8.14 0.37
CA GLU A 99 -2.70 -7.73 0.20
C GLU A 99 -2.06 -8.27 -1.09
N VAL A 100 -2.53 -9.43 -1.59
CA VAL A 100 -1.95 -10.11 -2.78
C VAL A 100 -1.83 -9.17 -3.98
N LEU A 101 -2.90 -8.45 -4.30
CA LEU A 101 -2.89 -7.55 -5.45
C LEU A 101 -2.05 -6.29 -5.20
N ALA A 102 -2.04 -5.79 -3.97
CA ALA A 102 -1.31 -4.58 -3.60
C ALA A 102 0.20 -4.81 -3.74
N TYR A 103 0.72 -5.91 -3.19
CA TYR A 103 2.13 -6.27 -3.37
C TYR A 103 2.49 -6.61 -4.82
N ARG A 104 1.60 -7.29 -5.55
CA ARG A 104 1.84 -7.58 -6.98
C ARG A 104 1.95 -6.28 -7.79
N ALA A 105 1.10 -5.30 -7.55
CA ALA A 105 1.15 -4.01 -8.23
C ALA A 105 2.38 -3.21 -7.82
N GLN A 106 2.74 -3.24 -6.53
CA GLN A 106 3.94 -2.60 -6.01
C GLN A 106 5.22 -3.16 -6.66
N ASP A 107 5.38 -4.49 -6.71
CA ASP A 107 6.54 -5.12 -7.34
C ASP A 107 6.60 -4.85 -8.85
N ALA A 108 5.45 -4.87 -9.54
CA ALA A 108 5.38 -4.52 -10.95
C ALA A 108 5.77 -3.07 -11.22
N TRP A 109 5.41 -2.14 -10.33
CA TRP A 109 5.84 -0.75 -10.42
C TRP A 109 7.35 -0.61 -10.24
N LEU A 110 7.92 -1.25 -9.22
CA LEU A 110 9.38 -1.28 -8.99
C LEU A 110 10.13 -1.85 -10.19
N GLY A 111 9.57 -2.88 -10.83
CA GLY A 111 10.13 -3.50 -12.03
C GLY A 111 10.27 -2.53 -13.22
N LEU A 112 9.46 -1.46 -13.30
CA LEU A 112 9.62 -0.42 -14.33
C LEU A 112 10.95 0.34 -14.19
N PHE A 113 11.56 0.29 -13.00
CA PHE A 113 12.80 0.99 -12.65
C PHE A 113 13.96 0.02 -12.39
N GLY A 114 13.78 -1.28 -12.65
CA GLY A 114 14.80 -2.31 -12.41
C GLY A 114 14.99 -2.67 -10.93
N GLU A 115 14.02 -2.30 -10.08
CA GLU A 115 13.97 -2.66 -8.65
C GLU A 115 12.96 -3.80 -8.40
N SER A 116 12.98 -4.35 -7.19
CA SER A 116 11.99 -5.31 -6.69
C SER A 116 11.62 -5.00 -5.24
N LEU A 117 10.57 -5.65 -4.72
CA LEU A 117 10.24 -5.59 -3.29
C LEU A 117 11.44 -5.95 -2.39
N GLU A 118 12.24 -6.93 -2.80
CA GLU A 118 13.41 -7.38 -2.06
C GLU A 118 14.53 -6.33 -2.10
N SER A 119 14.85 -5.76 -3.27
CA SER A 119 15.93 -4.77 -3.37
C SER A 119 15.58 -3.43 -2.72
N ALA A 120 14.31 -3.03 -2.77
CA ALA A 120 13.84 -1.75 -2.28
C ALA A 120 13.50 -1.77 -0.78
N PHE A 121 12.94 -2.88 -0.28
CA PHE A 121 12.39 -2.97 1.08
C PHE A 121 12.87 -4.18 1.88
N GLY A 122 13.67 -5.08 1.31
CA GLY A 122 14.05 -6.34 1.96
C GLY A 122 12.89 -7.33 2.11
N ILE A 123 11.78 -7.12 1.40
CA ILE A 123 10.61 -8.02 1.45
C ILE A 123 10.87 -9.18 0.49
N ASP A 124 11.40 -10.27 1.04
CA ASP A 124 11.61 -11.51 0.30
C ASP A 124 10.28 -12.28 0.06
N ARG A 125 10.37 -13.36 -0.72
CA ARG A 125 9.19 -14.20 -1.03
C ARG A 125 8.58 -14.84 0.21
N ALA A 126 9.36 -15.17 1.23
CA ALA A 126 8.84 -15.80 2.45
C ALA A 126 8.02 -14.79 3.27
N THR A 127 8.52 -13.57 3.37
CA THR A 127 7.86 -12.44 4.03
C THR A 127 6.56 -12.09 3.31
N LEU A 128 6.60 -12.04 1.97
CA LEU A 128 5.41 -11.80 1.15
C LEU A 128 4.36 -12.90 1.31
N LEU A 129 4.77 -14.18 1.36
CA LEU A 129 3.85 -15.29 1.60
C LEU A 129 3.14 -15.17 2.95
N ILE A 130 3.84 -14.73 4.00
CA ILE A 130 3.24 -14.51 5.32
C ILE A 130 2.26 -13.34 5.28
N ALA A 131 2.66 -12.22 4.66
CA ALA A 131 1.82 -11.03 4.57
C ALA A 131 0.52 -11.26 3.76
N ALA A 132 0.59 -12.12 2.74
CA ALA A 132 -0.53 -12.41 1.85
C ALA A 132 -1.34 -13.67 2.24
N ALA A 133 -0.98 -14.35 3.32
CA ALA A 133 -1.68 -15.55 3.76
C ALA A 133 -2.96 -15.23 4.54
N CYS A 134 -4.00 -16.04 4.35
CA CYS A 134 -5.10 -16.10 5.30
C CYS A 134 -4.71 -16.97 6.49
N THR A 135 -4.43 -16.32 7.61
CA THR A 135 -4.29 -16.97 8.91
C THR A 135 -5.66 -17.06 9.59
N TYR A 136 -5.91 -18.19 10.26
CA TYR A 136 -7.17 -18.57 10.88
C TYR A 136 -7.24 -18.21 12.36
#